data_AF-A0A8T7C6N7-F1
#
_entry.id   AF-A0A8T7C6N7-F1
#
_cell.length_a   1.000
_cell.length_b   1.000
_cell.length_c   1.000
_cell.angle_alpha   90.00
_cell.angle_beta   90.00
_cell.angle_gamma   90.00
#
_symmetry.space_group_name_H-M   'P 1'
#
loop_
_entity.id
_entity.type
_entity.pdbx_description
1 polymer ?
#
loop_
_entity_poly.entity_id
_entity_poly.type
_entity_poly.pdbx_seq_one_letter_code
_entity_poly.pdbx_strand_id
1 'polypeptide(L)'
;QASGTLSIAPTYFSGRLRLPSGRNLLKRITAEAVSATVKPAPPGYSGALWLPAEKIEIEEVWPAKTLVFEQGVPITRTLIVRATGLSSAQLPQLEWLPADGIRMYPDQPATEDRLVDSGVLGVRTESVALVPQTTGELTLPEVTLTWWDTVNNREQVARVPAREIRIAPSALTQTQTQTAPGVESAAAPAVSTSSDTRVNSWTNPWLWATFLCATGWLLTLWRRPAGGDQTGLQDSRDSAAREQHQELRTRLRLACRSNDAHECRRLVYRYIGGLAGDHDRGPALIGQIESRYGPELAAAVKDLSRRLYGPDADGDWRGGAELWTLLVRAEKQTRKPQEHTRETLQPL
;
A
#
# COMPACT_ATOMS: atom_id res chain seq x y z
N GLN A 1 6.00 -19.10 -10.35
CA GLN A 1 5.21 -19.63 -11.47
C GLN A 1 5.80 -20.99 -11.85
N ALA A 2 4.98 -22.00 -12.17
CA ALA A 2 5.46 -23.33 -12.58
C ALA A 2 4.68 -23.79 -13.82
N SER A 3 5.38 -24.42 -14.76
CA SER A 3 4.75 -25.08 -15.91
C SER A 3 4.21 -26.46 -15.51
N GLY A 4 3.25 -26.97 -16.29
CA GLY A 4 2.63 -28.27 -16.05
C GLY A 4 1.10 -28.22 -15.98
N THR A 5 0.49 -29.30 -15.52
CA THR A 5 -0.96 -29.42 -15.43
C THR A 5 -1.48 -28.73 -14.18
N LEU A 6 -2.25 -27.67 -14.36
CA LEU A 6 -3.02 -27.01 -13.32
C LEU A 6 -4.42 -27.64 -13.28
N SER A 7 -4.80 -28.25 -12.17
CA SER A 7 -6.15 -28.77 -11.97
C SER A 7 -6.86 -27.98 -10.89
N ILE A 8 -7.99 -27.38 -11.24
CA ILE A 8 -8.92 -26.74 -10.33
C ILE A 8 -9.91 -27.81 -9.86
N ALA A 9 -9.89 -28.08 -8.55
CA ALA A 9 -10.74 -29.07 -7.93
C ALA A 9 -12.23 -28.73 -8.13
N PRO A 10 -13.11 -29.75 -8.24
CA PRO A 10 -14.54 -29.52 -8.38
C PRO A 10 -15.08 -28.83 -7.14
N THR A 11 -15.91 -27.80 -7.32
CA THR A 11 -16.65 -27.17 -6.23
C THR A 11 -18.00 -27.84 -6.05
N TYR A 12 -18.48 -27.98 -4.81
CA TYR A 12 -19.80 -28.53 -4.55
C TYR A 12 -20.65 -27.56 -3.76
N PHE A 13 -21.93 -27.52 -4.10
CA PHE A 13 -22.97 -26.78 -3.41
C PHE A 13 -23.96 -27.77 -2.81
N SER A 14 -24.31 -27.61 -1.53
CA SER A 14 -25.34 -28.41 -0.88
C SER A 14 -26.47 -27.53 -0.37
N GLY A 15 -27.71 -27.86 -0.76
CA GLY A 15 -28.92 -27.18 -0.29
C GLY A 15 -29.99 -28.18 0.15
N ARG A 16 -30.99 -27.70 0.91
CA ARG A 16 -32.19 -28.48 1.24
C ARG A 16 -33.35 -28.04 0.36
N LEU A 17 -33.93 -28.95 -0.41
CA LEU A 17 -35.21 -28.75 -1.09
C LEU A 17 -36.33 -29.28 -0.21
N ARG A 18 -37.38 -28.49 0.00
CA ARG A 18 -38.64 -28.98 0.57
C ARG A 18 -39.51 -29.48 -0.58
N LEU A 19 -39.80 -30.78 -0.58
CA LEU A 19 -40.67 -31.40 -1.58
C LEU A 19 -42.15 -31.07 -1.29
N PRO A 20 -43.05 -31.12 -2.30
CA PRO A 20 -44.48 -30.94 -2.10
C PRO A 20 -45.09 -31.89 -1.06
N SER A 21 -44.49 -33.07 -0.86
CA SER A 21 -44.85 -34.04 0.17
C SER A 21 -44.47 -33.64 1.60
N GLY A 22 -43.86 -32.46 1.81
CA GLY A 22 -43.40 -31.98 3.11
C GLY A 22 -42.03 -32.53 3.56
N ARG A 23 -41.45 -33.48 2.83
CA ARG A 23 -40.13 -34.06 3.12
C ARG A 23 -39.00 -33.14 2.67
N ASN A 24 -37.98 -32.96 3.51
CA ASN A 24 -36.75 -32.25 3.14
C ASN A 24 -35.79 -33.21 2.44
N LEU A 25 -35.31 -32.83 1.26
CA LEU A 25 -34.29 -33.54 0.49
C LEU A 25 -33.01 -32.72 0.49
N LEU A 26 -31.91 -33.29 0.95
CA LEU A 26 -30.59 -32.70 0.79
C LEU A 26 -30.13 -32.95 -0.66
N LYS A 27 -29.97 -31.90 -1.45
CA LYS A 27 -29.45 -31.98 -2.81
C LYS A 27 -28.05 -31.39 -2.84
N ARG A 28 -27.08 -32.17 -3.29
CA ARG A 28 -25.72 -31.72 -3.57
C ARG A 28 -25.54 -31.63 -5.08
N ILE A 29 -25.02 -30.51 -5.55
CA ILE A 29 -24.64 -30.28 -6.94
C ILE A 29 -23.13 -30.10 -6.93
N THR A 30 -22.43 -30.83 -7.79
CA THR A 30 -20.98 -30.77 -7.91
C THR A 30 -20.65 -30.22 -9.29
N ALA A 31 -19.79 -29.22 -9.36
CA ALA A 31 -19.21 -28.74 -10.60
C ALA A 31 -18.12 -29.71 -11.07
N GLU A 32 -17.87 -29.77 -12.38
CA GLU A 32 -16.77 -30.57 -12.92
C GLU A 32 -15.42 -29.94 -12.60
N ALA A 33 -14.38 -30.77 -12.49
CA ALA A 33 -13.01 -30.30 -12.34
C ALA A 33 -12.54 -29.66 -13.65
N VAL A 34 -11.85 -28.52 -13.55
CA VAL A 34 -11.27 -27.85 -14.73
C VAL A 34 -9.77 -28.09 -14.72
N SER A 35 -9.21 -28.56 -15.83
CA SER A 35 -7.77 -28.72 -15.98
C SER A 35 -7.24 -27.87 -17.14
N ALA A 36 -6.06 -27.28 -16.93
CA ALA A 36 -5.36 -26.47 -17.91
C ALA A 36 -3.88 -26.87 -17.94
N THR A 37 -3.28 -26.92 -19.13
CA THR A 37 -1.85 -27.19 -19.30
C THR A 37 -1.10 -25.86 -19.45
N VAL A 38 -0.25 -25.53 -18.47
CA VAL A 38 0.57 -24.32 -18.46
C VAL A 38 1.86 -24.59 -19.24
N LYS A 39 2.08 -23.83 -20.31
CA LYS A 39 3.28 -23.92 -21.14
C LYS A 39 4.51 -23.35 -20.41
N PRO A 40 5.72 -23.90 -20.62
CA PRO A 40 6.96 -23.30 -20.12
C PRO A 40 7.34 -22.04 -20.90
N ALA A 41 8.33 -21.30 -20.39
CA ALA A 41 9.00 -20.26 -21.14
C ALA A 41 9.61 -20.84 -22.44
N PRO A 42 9.44 -20.19 -23.60
CA PRO A 42 10.04 -20.60 -24.85
C PRO A 42 11.57 -20.64 -24.78
N PRO A 43 12.22 -21.61 -25.42
CA PRO A 43 13.67 -21.62 -25.55
C PRO A 43 14.11 -20.39 -26.34
N GLY A 44 14.97 -19.55 -25.74
CA GLY A 44 15.47 -18.32 -26.37
C GLY A 44 14.80 -17.02 -25.93
N TYR A 45 13.90 -17.05 -24.95
CA TYR A 45 13.42 -15.83 -24.30
C TYR A 45 14.60 -15.06 -23.67
N SER A 46 14.72 -13.77 -23.99
CA SER A 46 15.87 -12.94 -23.63
C SER A 46 15.69 -12.17 -22.31
N GLY A 47 14.46 -12.08 -21.81
CA GLY A 47 14.14 -11.33 -20.59
C GLY A 47 14.69 -11.99 -19.32
N ALA A 48 15.14 -11.18 -18.37
CA ALA A 48 15.66 -11.64 -17.08
C ALA A 48 14.63 -12.40 -16.24
N LEU A 49 13.36 -12.01 -16.33
CA LEU A 49 12.23 -12.65 -15.67
C LEU A 49 11.20 -13.09 -16.70
N TRP A 50 10.68 -14.31 -16.55
CA TRP A 50 9.60 -14.82 -17.40
C TRP A 50 8.29 -14.07 -17.12
N LEU A 51 7.85 -13.24 -18.07
CA LEU A 51 6.68 -12.37 -17.95
C LEU A 51 5.65 -12.66 -19.05
N PRO A 52 4.82 -13.71 -18.90
CA PRO A 52 3.75 -14.00 -19.83
C PRO A 52 2.53 -13.12 -19.57
N ALA A 53 2.30 -12.11 -20.41
CA ALA A 53 1.17 -11.19 -20.29
C ALA A 53 0.42 -11.06 -21.61
N GLU A 54 -0.83 -10.61 -21.54
CA GLU A 54 -1.57 -10.22 -22.75
C GLU A 54 -1.08 -8.86 -23.27
N LYS A 55 -0.74 -7.96 -22.35
CA LYS A 55 -0.26 -6.61 -22.65
C LYS A 55 0.57 -6.08 -21.50
N ILE A 56 1.72 -5.47 -21.81
CA ILE A 56 2.48 -4.66 -20.86
C ILE A 56 2.72 -3.27 -21.45
N GLU A 57 2.45 -2.24 -20.65
CA GLU A 57 2.68 -0.85 -20.98
C GLU A 57 3.46 -0.17 -19.85
N ILE A 58 4.37 0.73 -20.23
CA ILE A 58 5.08 1.61 -19.29
C ILE A 58 4.70 3.04 -19.64
N GLU A 59 4.08 3.72 -18.69
CA GLU A 59 3.67 5.11 -18.78
C GLU A 59 4.65 5.97 -17.97
N GLU A 60 5.11 7.08 -18.56
CA GLU A 60 5.99 8.03 -17.90
C GLU A 60 5.23 9.31 -17.55
N VAL A 61 5.31 9.73 -16.29
CA VAL A 61 4.63 10.91 -15.76
C VAL A 61 5.65 11.88 -15.16
N TRP A 62 5.49 13.16 -15.52
CA TRP A 62 6.28 14.28 -15.02
C TRP A 62 5.36 15.32 -14.36
N PRO A 63 5.82 15.99 -13.29
CA PRO A 63 5.06 17.06 -12.64
C PRO A 63 4.95 18.32 -13.52
N ALA A 64 5.96 18.58 -14.34
CA ALA A 64 6.00 19.72 -15.25
C ALA A 64 5.67 19.29 -16.69
N LYS A 65 4.98 20.17 -17.44
CA LYS A 65 4.70 19.95 -18.86
C LYS A 65 5.94 20.08 -19.74
N THR A 66 6.92 20.87 -19.30
CA THR A 66 8.21 21.10 -19.96
C THR A 66 9.31 20.36 -19.22
N LEU A 67 10.30 19.85 -19.96
CA LEU A 67 11.50 19.21 -19.42
C LEU A 67 12.63 20.23 -19.15
N VAL A 68 12.24 21.38 -18.61
CA VAL A 68 13.18 22.42 -18.21
C VAL A 68 13.09 22.51 -16.70
N PHE A 69 14.22 22.27 -16.06
CA PHE A 69 14.32 22.18 -14.61
C PHE A 69 15.46 23.06 -14.09
N GLU A 70 15.50 23.30 -12.79
CA GLU A 70 16.53 24.11 -12.16
C GLU A 70 17.57 23.24 -11.46
N GLN A 71 18.83 23.68 -11.50
CA GLN A 71 19.92 23.03 -10.76
C GLN A 71 19.60 22.97 -9.27
N GLY A 72 19.82 21.81 -8.64
CA GLY A 72 19.62 21.60 -7.21
C GLY A 72 18.17 21.42 -6.77
N VAL A 73 17.18 21.65 -7.65
CA VAL A 73 15.77 21.45 -7.33
C VAL A 73 15.37 20.00 -7.65
N PRO A 74 14.85 19.23 -6.68
CA PRO A 74 14.43 17.85 -6.92
C PRO A 74 13.18 17.80 -7.84
N ILE A 75 13.20 16.89 -8.81
CA ILE A 75 12.06 16.59 -9.69
C ILE A 75 11.71 15.12 -9.58
N THR A 76 10.45 14.82 -9.30
CA THR A 76 9.97 13.44 -9.28
C THR A 76 9.64 12.98 -10.70
N ARG A 77 10.28 11.89 -11.14
CA ARG A 77 9.90 11.12 -12.33
C ARG A 77 9.14 9.89 -11.88
N THR A 78 7.97 9.64 -12.45
CA THR A 78 7.15 8.46 -12.11
C THR A 78 6.96 7.57 -13.33
N LEU A 79 7.25 6.28 -13.18
CA LEU A 79 6.99 5.24 -14.17
C LEU A 79 5.88 4.33 -13.66
N ILE A 80 4.85 4.12 -14.47
CA ILE A 80 3.70 3.27 -14.17
C ILE A 80 3.72 2.08 -15.13
N VAL A 81 4.00 0.89 -14.61
CA VAL A 81 3.93 -0.37 -15.35
C VAL A 81 2.54 -0.96 -15.18
N ARG A 82 1.85 -1.23 -16.29
CA ARG A 82 0.55 -1.90 -16.31
C ARG A 82 0.69 -3.21 -17.06
N ALA A 83 0.23 -4.31 -16.47
CA ALA A 83 0.27 -5.62 -17.10
C ALA A 83 -1.08 -6.33 -16.99
N THR A 84 -1.65 -6.68 -18.14
CA THR A 84 -2.87 -7.48 -18.24
C THR A 84 -2.50 -8.96 -18.26
N GLY A 85 -3.10 -9.75 -17.36
CA GLY A 85 -2.83 -11.18 -17.18
C GLY A 85 -1.75 -11.49 -16.14
N LEU A 86 -1.13 -10.48 -15.52
CA LEU A 86 -0.13 -10.63 -14.46
C LEU A 86 -0.52 -9.80 -13.24
N SER A 87 -0.27 -10.32 -12.04
CA SER A 87 -0.40 -9.53 -10.82
C SER A 87 0.80 -8.60 -10.64
N SER A 88 0.60 -7.51 -9.90
CA SER A 88 1.64 -6.54 -9.54
C SER A 88 2.84 -7.17 -8.82
N ALA A 89 2.61 -8.26 -8.06
CA ALA A 89 3.67 -9.02 -7.41
C ALA A 89 4.58 -9.80 -8.38
N GLN A 90 4.13 -10.02 -9.62
CA GLN A 90 4.92 -10.67 -10.68
C GLN A 90 5.73 -9.66 -11.48
N LEU A 91 5.44 -8.36 -11.36
CA LEU A 91 6.18 -7.31 -12.07
C LEU A 91 7.54 -7.08 -11.42
N PRO A 92 8.63 -7.06 -12.21
CA PRO A 92 9.95 -6.80 -11.66
C PRO A 92 10.07 -5.34 -11.24
N GLN A 93 11.07 -5.08 -10.39
CA GLN A 93 11.50 -3.71 -10.14
C GLN A 93 12.19 -3.15 -11.40
N LEU A 94 11.88 -1.91 -11.76
CA LEU A 94 12.56 -1.25 -12.88
C LEU A 94 13.97 -0.83 -12.47
N GLU A 95 14.93 -1.03 -13.37
CA GLU A 95 16.30 -0.57 -13.15
C GLU A 95 16.42 0.91 -13.50
N TRP A 96 16.82 1.71 -12.51
CA TRP A 96 17.12 3.12 -12.68
C TRP A 96 18.59 3.30 -13.06
N LEU A 97 18.87 3.32 -14.36
CA LEU A 97 20.22 3.54 -14.86
C LEU A 97 20.72 4.93 -14.45
N PRO A 98 21.96 5.04 -13.94
CA PRO A 98 22.53 6.33 -13.53
C PRO A 98 22.65 7.27 -14.74
N ALA A 99 22.43 8.56 -14.49
CA ALA A 99 22.62 9.62 -15.48
C ALA A 99 23.64 10.61 -14.93
N ASP A 100 24.64 10.95 -15.75
CA ASP A 100 25.68 11.90 -15.36
C ASP A 100 25.09 13.26 -14.97
N GLY A 101 25.59 13.84 -13.89
CA GLY A 101 25.09 15.13 -13.39
C GLY A 101 23.72 15.05 -12.68
N ILE A 102 23.15 13.87 -12.44
CA ILE A 102 21.88 13.70 -11.71
C ILE A 102 22.05 12.72 -10.55
N ARG A 103 21.68 13.15 -9.33
CA ARG A 103 21.49 12.21 -8.21
C ARG A 103 20.07 11.68 -8.22
N MET A 104 19.93 10.37 -8.04
CA MET A 104 18.64 9.68 -8.07
C MET A 104 18.33 9.11 -6.69
N TYR A 105 17.11 9.37 -6.21
CA TYR A 105 16.59 8.84 -4.95
C TYR A 105 15.27 8.11 -5.22
N PRO A 106 15.30 6.78 -5.42
CA PRO A 106 14.09 6.00 -5.65
C PRO A 106 13.22 5.94 -4.40
N ASP A 107 11.91 6.07 -4.59
CA ASP A 107 10.90 5.88 -3.55
C ASP A 107 10.44 4.42 -3.46
N GLN A 108 9.68 4.10 -2.42
CA GLN A 108 9.06 2.79 -2.29
C GLN A 108 8.02 2.59 -3.42
N PRO A 109 8.05 1.45 -4.14
CA PRO A 109 7.08 1.17 -5.19
C PRO A 109 5.67 0.99 -4.61
N ALA A 110 4.66 1.48 -5.33
CA ALA A 110 3.26 1.20 -5.05
C ALA A 110 2.76 0.10 -5.99
N THR A 111 2.02 -0.87 -5.45
CA THR A 111 1.49 -2.01 -6.21
C THR A 111 -0.02 -2.12 -6.02
N GLU A 112 -0.74 -2.39 -7.10
CA GLU A 112 -2.19 -2.54 -7.10
C GLU A 112 -2.60 -3.69 -8.03
N ASP A 113 -3.53 -4.53 -7.58
CA ASP A 113 -4.17 -5.57 -8.41
C ASP A 113 -5.65 -5.24 -8.59
N ARG A 114 -6.11 -5.24 -9.84
CA ARG A 114 -7.54 -5.07 -10.18
C ARG A 114 -8.04 -6.28 -10.95
N LEU A 115 -9.29 -6.66 -10.68
CA LEU A 115 -10.01 -7.63 -11.51
C LEU A 115 -10.62 -6.89 -12.71
N VAL A 116 -10.38 -7.42 -13.90
CA VAL A 116 -10.90 -6.93 -15.20
C VAL A 116 -11.46 -8.12 -15.98
N ASP A 117 -12.21 -7.87 -17.05
CA ASP A 117 -12.86 -8.95 -17.83
C ASP A 117 -11.86 -9.97 -18.41
N SER A 118 -10.64 -9.54 -18.75
CA SER A 118 -9.55 -10.40 -19.21
C SER A 118 -8.71 -11.03 -18.08
N GLY A 119 -9.13 -10.90 -16.83
CA GLY A 119 -8.49 -11.52 -15.66
C GLY A 119 -7.98 -10.50 -14.65
N VAL A 120 -6.67 -10.50 -14.40
CA VAL A 120 -6.03 -9.58 -13.44
C VAL A 120 -5.25 -8.51 -14.19
N LEU A 121 -5.40 -7.26 -13.76
CA LEU A 121 -4.57 -6.13 -14.14
C LEU A 121 -3.65 -5.79 -12.96
N GLY A 122 -2.37 -6.12 -13.09
CA GLY A 122 -1.32 -5.71 -12.18
C GLY A 122 -0.80 -4.33 -12.55
N VAL A 123 -0.72 -3.44 -11.56
CA VAL A 123 -0.14 -2.11 -11.70
C VAL A 123 0.98 -1.95 -10.71
N ARG A 124 2.14 -1.49 -11.18
CA ARG A 124 3.30 -1.14 -10.35
C ARG A 124 3.75 0.27 -10.70
N THR A 125 3.75 1.15 -9.72
CA THR A 125 4.17 2.54 -9.84
C THR A 125 5.49 2.73 -9.11
N GLU A 126 6.51 3.20 -9.83
CA GLU A 126 7.82 3.52 -9.27
C GLU A 126 8.11 5.00 -9.49
N SER A 127 8.55 5.69 -8.44
CA SER A 127 8.92 7.10 -8.48
C SER A 127 10.37 7.27 -8.08
N VAL A 128 11.06 8.21 -8.72
CA VAL A 128 12.43 8.58 -8.40
C VAL A 128 12.55 10.09 -8.34
N ALA A 129 13.11 10.61 -7.25
CA ALA A 129 13.49 12.01 -7.15
C ALA A 129 14.86 12.22 -7.82
N LEU A 130 14.87 13.03 -8.88
CA LEU A 130 16.04 13.42 -9.65
C LEU A 130 16.51 14.77 -9.14
N VAL A 131 17.77 14.87 -8.70
CA VAL A 131 18.39 16.12 -8.24
C VAL A 131 19.53 16.50 -9.19
N PRO A 132 19.29 17.40 -10.15
CA PRO A 132 20.33 17.86 -11.07
C PRO A 132 21.45 18.59 -10.34
N GLN A 133 22.69 18.23 -10.62
CA GLN A 133 23.91 18.78 -10.00
C GLN A 133 24.62 19.78 -10.92
N THR A 134 24.40 19.68 -12.23
CA THR A 134 25.05 20.52 -13.25
C THR A 134 24.00 21.17 -14.14
N THR A 135 24.31 22.36 -14.66
CA THR A 135 23.50 23.04 -15.67
C THR A 135 23.81 22.50 -17.07
N GLY A 136 22.91 22.72 -18.02
CA GLY A 136 23.05 22.27 -19.41
C GLY A 136 22.06 21.17 -19.79
N GLU A 137 22.37 20.45 -20.86
CA GLU A 137 21.54 19.35 -21.36
C GLU A 137 22.02 18.03 -20.74
N LEU A 138 21.09 17.30 -20.13
CA LEU A 138 21.35 15.99 -19.53
C LEU A 138 20.46 14.94 -20.22
N THR A 139 21.01 13.75 -20.44
CA THR A 139 20.27 12.65 -21.07
C THR A 139 19.84 11.65 -20.00
N LEU A 140 18.53 11.39 -19.94
CA LEU A 140 17.99 10.29 -19.16
C LEU A 140 18.00 9.02 -20.03
N PRO A 141 18.54 7.90 -19.51
CA PRO A 141 18.62 6.66 -20.25
C PRO A 141 17.24 6.05 -20.52
N GLU A 142 17.19 5.22 -21.56
CA GLU A 142 16.01 4.40 -21.90
C GLU A 142 15.73 3.40 -20.77
N VAL A 143 14.44 3.14 -20.51
CA VAL A 143 14.00 2.07 -19.62
C VAL A 143 13.27 1.03 -20.44
N THR A 144 13.70 -0.22 -20.38
CA THR A 144 13.14 -1.32 -21.17
C THR A 144 12.69 -2.48 -20.28
N LEU A 145 11.58 -3.11 -20.65
CA LEU A 145 11.08 -4.33 -20.04
C LEU A 145 10.71 -5.33 -21.13
N THR A 146 11.47 -6.41 -21.22
CA THR A 146 11.17 -7.54 -22.11
C THR A 146 10.07 -8.42 -21.49
N TRP A 147 9.10 -8.83 -22.29
CA TRP A 147 7.99 -9.66 -21.88
C TRP A 147 7.50 -10.55 -23.03
N TRP A 148 6.72 -11.58 -22.69
CA TRP A 148 6.14 -12.47 -23.68
C TRP A 148 4.67 -12.15 -23.90
N ASP A 149 4.33 -11.78 -25.14
CA ASP A 149 2.97 -11.54 -25.58
C ASP A 149 2.26 -12.88 -25.80
N THR A 150 1.32 -13.20 -24.90
CA THR A 150 0.55 -14.44 -24.94
C THR A 150 -0.52 -14.44 -26.04
N VAL A 151 -0.91 -13.28 -26.56
CA VAL A 151 -1.90 -13.13 -27.63
C VAL A 151 -1.25 -13.37 -28.99
N ASN A 152 -0.10 -12.74 -29.24
CA ASN A 152 0.64 -12.87 -30.50
C ASN A 152 1.73 -13.96 -30.46
N ASN A 153 1.92 -14.60 -29.31
CA ASN A 153 2.91 -15.65 -29.07
C ASN A 153 4.33 -15.27 -29.52
N ARG A 154 4.80 -14.10 -29.08
CA ARG A 154 6.13 -13.56 -29.42
C ARG A 154 6.71 -12.72 -28.29
N GLU A 155 8.03 -12.58 -28.29
CA GLU A 155 8.71 -11.64 -27.41
C GLU A 155 8.40 -10.19 -27.83
N GLN A 156 8.16 -9.33 -26.84
CA GLN A 156 7.93 -7.90 -27.01
C GLN A 156 8.75 -7.13 -25.97
N VAL A 157 9.02 -5.86 -26.25
CA VAL A 157 9.74 -4.96 -25.34
C VAL A 157 8.91 -3.72 -25.14
N ALA A 158 8.46 -3.50 -23.90
CA ALA A 158 7.89 -2.22 -23.48
C ALA A 158 9.05 -1.28 -23.15
N ARG A 159 9.04 -0.07 -23.72
CA ARG A 159 10.13 0.90 -23.53
C ARG A 159 9.64 2.30 -23.26
N VAL A 160 10.35 3.00 -22.38
CA VAL A 160 10.31 4.45 -22.22
C VAL A 160 11.59 4.99 -22.84
N PRO A 161 11.51 5.74 -23.96
CA PRO A 161 12.69 6.15 -24.71
C PRO A 161 13.61 7.04 -23.88
N ALA A 162 14.90 7.03 -24.22
CA ALA A 162 15.85 8.00 -23.70
C ALA A 162 15.37 9.43 -24.01
N ARG A 163 15.61 10.35 -23.09
CA ARG A 163 15.01 11.68 -23.14
C ARG A 163 15.94 12.74 -22.60
N GLU A 164 16.07 13.83 -23.34
CA GLU A 164 16.88 14.97 -22.95
C GLU A 164 16.09 15.90 -22.04
N ILE A 165 16.74 16.35 -20.97
CA ILE A 165 16.22 17.36 -20.04
C ILE A 165 17.19 18.53 -20.01
N ARG A 166 16.64 19.75 -19.90
CA ARG A 166 17.45 20.98 -19.84
C ARG A 166 17.47 21.51 -18.42
N ILE A 167 18.66 21.72 -17.88
CA ILE A 167 18.87 22.25 -16.53
C ILE A 167 19.32 23.71 -16.62
N ALA A 168 18.47 24.60 -16.16
CA ALA A 168 18.76 26.02 -15.99
C ALA A 168 19.54 26.27 -14.69
N PRO A 169 20.41 27.29 -14.65
CA PRO A 169 21.03 27.75 -13.40
C PRO A 169 19.96 28.18 -12.41
N SER A 170 20.11 27.80 -11.13
CA SER A 170 19.21 28.26 -10.09
C SER A 170 19.40 29.75 -9.82
N ALA A 171 18.30 30.50 -9.69
CA ALA A 171 18.34 31.92 -9.33
C ALA A 171 18.92 32.16 -7.93
N LEU A 172 19.01 31.13 -7.08
CA LEU A 172 19.54 31.22 -5.71
C LEU A 172 21.08 31.18 -5.66
N THR A 173 21.78 31.01 -6.80
CA THR A 173 23.25 30.92 -6.85
C THR A 173 23.91 32.10 -7.60
N GLN A 174 23.15 33.13 -7.99
CA GLN A 174 23.70 34.35 -8.58
C GLN A 174 24.10 35.39 -7.52
N THR A 175 25.01 35.01 -6.62
CA THR A 175 25.80 36.00 -5.85
C THR A 175 27.17 35.43 -5.55
N GLN A 176 28.05 35.43 -6.55
CA GLN A 176 29.49 35.73 -6.43
C GLN A 176 30.21 35.39 -7.74
N THR A 177 30.12 36.31 -8.70
CA THR A 177 31.26 36.64 -9.56
C THR A 177 30.97 37.99 -10.19
N GLN A 178 31.32 39.05 -9.47
CA GLN A 178 31.52 40.36 -10.07
C GLN A 178 33.01 40.67 -9.97
N THR A 179 33.69 40.41 -11.08
CA THR A 179 35.04 40.86 -11.37
C THR A 179 35.00 42.37 -11.58
N ALA A 180 35.89 43.11 -10.90
CA ALA A 180 36.26 44.47 -11.26
C ALA A 180 37.78 44.65 -11.05
N PRO A 181 38.44 45.52 -11.84
CA PRO A 181 39.82 45.34 -12.29
C PRO A 181 40.87 45.93 -11.34
N GLY A 182 42.11 45.46 -11.52
CA GLY A 182 43.24 45.76 -10.67
C GLY A 182 43.74 47.20 -10.66
N VAL A 183 44.47 47.51 -9.60
CA VAL A 183 45.56 48.50 -9.57
C VAL A 183 46.71 47.87 -8.78
N GLU A 184 47.89 47.95 -9.39
CA GLU A 184 49.15 47.38 -8.96
C GLU A 184 50.01 48.43 -8.24
N SER A 185 50.73 47.94 -7.21
CA SER A 185 52.03 48.41 -6.66
C SER A 185 52.10 49.71 -5.82
N ALA A 186 52.52 49.59 -4.55
CA ALA A 186 53.93 49.77 -4.15
C ALA A 186 54.15 49.77 -2.62
N ALA A 187 55.02 48.85 -2.18
CA ALA A 187 55.96 48.79 -1.05
C ALA A 187 55.71 49.43 0.35
N ALA A 188 56.00 48.58 1.35
CA ALA A 188 56.02 48.66 2.83
C ALA A 188 57.15 49.58 3.43
N PRO A 189 57.49 49.58 4.76
CA PRO A 189 57.04 48.74 5.88
C PRO A 189 56.93 49.42 7.29
N ALA A 190 56.72 48.58 8.31
CA ALA A 190 56.90 48.72 9.78
C ALA A 190 55.56 48.67 10.55
N VAL A 191 55.34 47.87 11.61
CA VAL A 191 56.22 47.12 12.53
C VAL A 191 55.41 45.95 13.16
N SER A 192 56.14 44.91 13.58
CA SER A 192 55.89 44.00 14.72
C SER A 192 54.62 43.12 14.76
N THR A 193 54.80 41.80 14.78
CA THR A 193 54.98 41.01 16.04
C THR A 193 54.93 39.52 15.72
N SER A 194 55.93 38.80 16.19
CA SER A 194 56.08 37.35 16.20
C SER A 194 55.04 36.65 17.08
N SER A 195 54.49 35.51 16.64
CA SER A 195 54.34 34.32 17.49
C SER A 195 53.95 33.10 16.65
N ASP A 196 54.95 32.24 16.45
CA ASP A 196 54.78 30.82 16.21
C ASP A 196 54.02 30.23 17.42
N THR A 197 52.84 29.66 17.21
CA THR A 197 52.17 28.86 18.25
C THR A 197 51.71 27.55 17.64
N ARG A 198 52.59 26.56 17.74
CA ARG A 198 52.24 25.14 17.71
C ARG A 198 51.24 24.86 18.84
N VAL A 199 49.97 24.65 18.50
CA VAL A 199 48.99 24.14 19.45
C VAL A 199 49.23 22.65 19.69
N ASN A 200 49.95 22.38 20.78
CA ASN A 200 50.12 21.06 21.37
C ASN A 200 48.75 20.56 21.86
N SER A 201 48.21 19.55 21.18
CA SER A 201 46.83 19.05 21.32
C SER A 201 46.61 18.10 22.51
N TRP A 202 47.34 18.27 23.62
CA TRP A 202 47.28 17.32 24.75
C TRP A 202 46.79 17.87 26.10
N THR A 203 46.43 19.15 26.21
CA THR A 203 45.88 19.71 27.46
C THR A 203 44.67 20.61 27.22
N ASN A 204 43.78 20.23 26.30
CA ASN A 204 42.51 20.93 26.12
C ASN A 204 41.45 20.37 27.09
N PRO A 205 41.01 21.12 28.11
CA PRO A 205 40.02 20.65 29.09
C PRO A 205 38.67 20.26 28.46
N TRP A 206 38.37 20.73 27.25
CA TRP A 206 37.15 20.40 26.53
C TRP A 206 37.13 18.95 25.99
N LEU A 207 38.30 18.33 25.74
CA LEU A 207 38.38 16.91 25.36
C LEU A 207 37.95 15.98 26.51
N TRP A 208 38.24 16.36 27.75
CA TRP A 208 37.79 15.59 28.91
C TRP A 208 36.28 15.77 29.16
N ALA A 209 35.72 16.93 28.81
CA ALA A 209 34.27 17.16 28.89
C ALA A 209 33.48 16.29 27.89
N THR A 210 33.99 16.09 26.67
CA THR A 210 33.33 15.19 25.70
C THR A 210 33.44 13.72 26.12
N PHE A 211 34.58 13.31 26.68
CA PHE A 211 34.73 11.95 27.23
C PHE A 211 33.80 11.68 28.42
N LEU A 212 33.62 12.64 29.33
CA LEU A 212 32.68 12.53 30.45
C LEU A 212 31.22 12.50 29.98
N CYS A 213 30.86 13.32 28.98
CA CYS A 213 29.53 13.25 28.37
C CYS A 213 29.30 11.91 27.66
N ALA A 214 30.28 11.42 26.89
CA ALA A 214 30.17 10.16 26.16
C ALA A 214 30.07 8.94 27.09
N THR A 215 30.86 8.92 28.17
CA THR A 215 30.77 7.86 29.19
C THR A 215 29.47 7.95 30.00
N GLY A 216 28.98 9.16 30.30
CA GLY A 216 27.65 9.36 30.87
C GLY A 216 26.52 8.84 29.98
N TRP A 217 26.64 9.03 28.66
CA TRP A 217 25.71 8.51 27.66
C TRP A 217 25.75 6.97 27.57
N LEU A 218 26.94 6.38 27.59
CA LEU A 218 27.11 4.92 27.60
C LEU A 218 26.56 4.29 28.88
N LEU A 219 26.77 4.91 30.04
CA LEU A 219 26.22 4.46 31.31
C LEU A 219 24.68 4.56 31.37
N THR A 220 24.09 5.54 30.69
CA THR A 220 22.63 5.66 30.57
C THR A 220 22.05 4.61 29.62
N LEU A 221 22.73 4.28 28.52
CA LEU A 221 22.33 3.18 27.64
C LEU A 221 22.47 1.82 28.31
N TRP A 222 23.49 1.62 29.15
CA TRP A 222 23.71 0.36 29.85
C TRP A 222 22.77 0.15 31.05
N ARG A 223 22.19 1.22 31.59
CA ARG A 223 21.17 1.18 32.65
C ARG A 223 19.73 1.09 32.13
N ARG A 224 19.50 1.19 30.82
CA ARG A 224 18.17 0.91 30.26
C ARG A 224 17.99 -0.61 30.15
N PRO A 225 17.02 -1.21 30.86
CA PRO A 225 16.73 -2.62 30.68
C PRO A 225 16.35 -2.82 29.21
N ALA A 226 17.03 -3.77 28.57
CA ALA A 226 16.81 -4.16 27.18
C ALA A 226 15.47 -4.92 27.02
N GLY A 227 14.37 -4.26 27.36
CA GLY A 227 13.01 -4.64 26.98
C GLY A 227 12.58 -3.72 25.85
N GLY A 228 12.58 -4.24 24.62
CA GLY A 228 12.24 -3.49 23.42
C GLY A 228 10.85 -2.83 23.53
N ASP A 229 10.81 -1.56 23.16
CA ASP A 229 9.64 -0.70 23.18
C ASP A 229 8.64 -1.11 22.08
N GLN A 230 7.96 -2.24 22.27
CA GLN A 230 6.86 -2.70 21.41
C GLN A 230 5.52 -2.02 21.77
N THR A 231 5.47 -1.32 22.90
CA THR A 231 4.29 -0.62 23.42
C THR A 231 3.83 0.52 22.50
N GLY A 232 4.75 1.33 21.96
CA GLY A 232 4.38 2.46 21.09
C GLY A 232 3.77 2.07 19.74
N LEU A 233 4.20 0.95 19.14
CA LEU A 233 3.64 0.44 17.88
C LEU A 233 2.28 -0.21 18.10
N GLN A 234 2.06 -0.85 19.26
CA GLN A 234 0.78 -1.43 19.63
C GLN A 234 -0.26 -0.33 19.89
N ASP A 235 0.09 0.69 20.67
CA ASP A 235 -0.81 1.82 20.97
C ASP A 235 -1.19 2.61 19.70
N SER A 236 -0.26 2.76 18.75
CA SER A 236 -0.53 3.43 17.47
C SER A 236 -1.43 2.60 16.53
N ARG A 237 -1.34 1.27 16.58
CA ARG A 237 -2.24 0.38 15.82
C ARG A 237 -3.63 0.35 16.44
N ASP A 238 -3.70 0.33 17.77
CA ASP A 238 -4.95 0.32 18.51
C ASP A 238 -5.71 1.66 18.38
N SER A 239 -5.00 2.79 18.34
CA SER A 239 -5.61 4.10 18.08
C SER A 239 -6.18 4.19 16.65
N ALA A 240 -5.41 3.77 15.64
CA ALA A 240 -5.83 3.76 14.24
C ALA A 240 -7.06 2.85 14.00
N ALA A 241 -7.09 1.67 14.62
CA ALA A 241 -8.23 0.76 14.53
C ALA A 241 -9.51 1.36 15.17
N ARG A 242 -9.38 2.06 16.30
CA ARG A 242 -10.50 2.76 16.96
C ARG A 242 -11.04 3.90 16.09
N GLU A 243 -10.17 4.69 15.47
CA GLU A 243 -10.56 5.77 14.55
C GLU A 243 -11.31 5.23 13.34
N GLN A 244 -10.80 4.18 12.70
CA GLN A 244 -11.46 3.52 11.56
C GLN A 244 -12.84 2.97 11.93
N HIS A 245 -12.97 2.36 13.12
CA HIS A 245 -14.27 1.86 13.59
C HIS A 245 -15.27 2.99 13.89
N GLN A 246 -14.80 4.14 14.41
CA GLN A 246 -15.63 5.32 14.64
C GLN A 246 -16.12 5.94 13.32
N GLU A 247 -15.24 6.01 12.32
CA GLU A 247 -15.59 6.51 11.00
C GLU A 247 -16.63 5.60 10.32
N LEU A 248 -16.40 4.28 10.34
CA LEU A 248 -17.31 3.28 9.80
C LEU A 248 -18.70 3.38 10.43
N ARG A 249 -18.75 3.53 11.77
CA ARG A 249 -19.99 3.73 12.52
C ARG A 249 -20.74 4.97 12.07
N THR A 250 -20.02 6.07 11.84
CA THR A 250 -20.61 7.36 11.44
C THR A 250 -21.19 7.29 10.03
N ARG A 251 -20.46 6.70 9.09
CA ARG A 251 -20.93 6.49 7.72
C ARG A 251 -22.15 5.56 7.66
N LEU A 252 -22.13 4.48 8.44
CA LEU A 252 -23.28 3.57 8.53
C LEU A 252 -24.51 4.26 9.12
N ARG A 253 -24.34 5.07 10.17
CA ARG A 253 -25.44 5.87 10.75
C ARG A 253 -26.04 6.83 9.72
N LEU A 254 -25.21 7.45 8.89
CA LEU A 254 -25.66 8.35 7.84
C LEU A 254 -26.46 7.59 6.77
N ALA A 255 -25.94 6.46 6.26
CA ALA A 255 -26.60 5.63 5.27
C ALA A 255 -27.96 5.07 5.76
N CYS A 256 -28.03 4.66 7.04
CA CYS A 256 -29.28 4.26 7.68
C CYS A 256 -30.29 5.42 7.82
N ARG A 257 -29.82 6.66 7.99
CA ARG A 257 -30.71 7.84 8.11
C ARG A 257 -31.19 8.34 6.76
N SER A 258 -30.35 8.29 5.74
CA SER A 258 -30.70 8.65 4.37
C SER A 258 -31.48 7.56 3.65
N ASN A 259 -31.72 6.40 4.29
CA ASN A 259 -32.36 5.23 3.70
C ASN A 259 -31.64 4.77 2.40
N ASP A 260 -30.33 4.97 2.32
CA ASP A 260 -29.53 4.49 1.20
C ASP A 260 -29.30 2.98 1.36
N ALA A 261 -30.08 2.20 0.62
CA ALA A 261 -30.06 0.75 0.70
C ALA A 261 -28.71 0.17 0.30
N HIS A 262 -28.11 0.65 -0.79
CA HIS A 262 -26.85 0.13 -1.33
C HIS A 262 -25.69 0.42 -0.39
N GLU A 263 -25.59 1.66 0.09
CA GLU A 263 -24.51 2.06 0.97
C GLU A 263 -24.65 1.42 2.36
N CYS A 264 -25.88 1.33 2.88
CA CYS A 264 -26.14 0.63 4.13
C CYS A 264 -25.75 -0.85 4.03
N ARG A 265 -26.12 -1.53 2.93
CA ARG A 265 -25.79 -2.93 2.67
C ARG A 265 -24.28 -3.19 2.71
N ARG A 266 -23.51 -2.31 2.08
CA ARG A 266 -22.04 -2.41 2.01
C ARG A 266 -21.39 -2.26 3.39
N LEU A 267 -21.88 -1.31 4.19
CA LEU A 267 -21.27 -0.96 5.47
C LEU A 267 -21.68 -1.90 6.61
N VAL A 268 -22.91 -2.42 6.61
CA VAL A 268 -23.44 -3.28 7.69
C VAL A 268 -22.59 -4.51 7.95
N TYR A 269 -22.16 -5.23 6.91
CA TYR A 269 -21.38 -6.46 7.11
C TYR A 269 -19.99 -6.21 7.65
N ARG A 270 -19.35 -5.12 7.22
CA ARG A 270 -18.05 -4.70 7.73
C ARG A 270 -18.16 -4.26 9.18
N TYR A 271 -19.22 -3.53 9.52
CA TYR A 271 -19.48 -3.07 10.88
C TYR A 271 -19.76 -4.25 11.84
N ILE A 272 -20.60 -5.20 11.43
CA ILE A 272 -20.89 -6.40 12.25
C ILE A 272 -19.63 -7.28 12.40
N GLY A 273 -18.79 -7.39 11.37
CA GLY A 273 -17.49 -8.07 11.48
C GLY A 273 -16.59 -7.43 12.55
N GLY A 274 -16.51 -6.09 12.56
CA GLY A 274 -15.76 -5.34 13.57
C GLY A 274 -16.30 -5.49 14.99
N LEU A 275 -17.61 -5.63 15.18
CA LEU A 275 -18.23 -5.86 16.50
C LEU A 275 -17.82 -7.18 17.15
N ALA A 276 -17.38 -8.17 16.37
CA ALA A 276 -16.93 -9.47 16.86
C ALA A 276 -15.48 -9.45 17.41
N GLY A 277 -14.79 -8.31 17.35
CA GLY A 277 -13.37 -8.20 17.70
C GLY A 277 -12.42 -8.83 16.67
N ASP A 278 -12.96 -9.28 15.55
CA ASP A 278 -12.26 -10.09 14.55
C ASP A 278 -11.98 -9.26 13.30
N HIS A 279 -11.08 -8.28 13.44
CA HIS A 279 -10.73 -7.34 12.36
C HIS A 279 -10.09 -8.03 11.15
N ASP A 280 -9.60 -9.27 11.33
CA ASP A 280 -8.95 -10.09 10.30
C ASP A 280 -9.88 -11.05 9.58
N ARG A 281 -11.10 -11.29 10.09
CA ARG A 281 -12.10 -12.11 9.40
C ARG A 281 -12.99 -11.21 8.55
N GLY A 282 -13.11 -11.57 7.27
CA GLY A 282 -13.90 -10.83 6.27
C GLY A 282 -15.38 -10.62 6.64
N PRO A 283 -16.18 -10.03 5.74
CA PRO A 283 -17.55 -9.60 6.04
C PRO A 283 -18.40 -10.72 6.66
N ALA A 284 -19.10 -10.40 7.76
CA ALA A 284 -19.87 -11.38 8.52
C ALA A 284 -20.96 -12.05 7.65
N LEU A 285 -21.05 -13.38 7.69
CA LEU A 285 -22.10 -14.13 6.99
C LEU A 285 -23.43 -14.05 7.78
N ILE A 286 -24.57 -14.02 7.07
CA ILE A 286 -25.91 -13.92 7.69
C ILE A 286 -26.14 -14.98 8.78
N GLY A 287 -25.68 -16.21 8.56
CA GLY A 287 -25.82 -17.30 9.54
C GLY A 287 -25.05 -17.07 10.84
N GLN A 288 -23.93 -16.33 10.79
CA GLN A 288 -23.18 -15.95 11.99
C GLN A 288 -23.91 -14.84 12.76
N ILE A 289 -24.59 -13.93 12.05
CA ILE A 289 -25.36 -12.82 12.66
C ILE A 289 -26.50 -13.38 13.52
N GLU A 290 -27.24 -14.36 12.99
CA GLU A 290 -28.37 -14.98 13.68
C GLU A 290 -27.94 -15.65 15.00
N SER A 291 -26.84 -16.40 14.97
CA SER A 291 -26.32 -17.09 16.16
C SER A 291 -25.78 -16.17 17.27
N ARG A 292 -25.29 -14.98 16.90
CA ARG A 292 -24.52 -14.10 17.82
C ARG A 292 -25.30 -12.88 18.30
N TYR A 293 -26.17 -12.34 17.45
CA TYR A 293 -26.89 -11.07 17.70
C TYR A 293 -28.42 -11.23 17.66
N GLY A 294 -28.90 -12.46 17.46
CA GLY A 294 -30.31 -12.81 17.49
C GLY A 294 -31.02 -12.72 16.12
N PRO A 295 -32.25 -13.27 16.05
CA PRO A 295 -32.98 -13.40 14.81
C PRO A 295 -33.51 -12.06 14.24
N GLU A 296 -33.75 -11.07 15.10
CA GLU A 296 -34.27 -9.76 14.68
C GLU A 296 -33.30 -9.01 13.76
N LEU A 297 -32.01 -8.95 14.13
CA LEU A 297 -30.99 -8.29 13.32
C LEU A 297 -30.75 -9.05 12.02
N ALA A 298 -30.71 -10.39 12.08
CA ALA A 298 -30.56 -11.23 10.89
C ALA A 298 -31.74 -11.05 9.91
N ALA A 299 -32.97 -10.95 10.43
CA ALA A 299 -34.17 -10.69 9.65
C ALA A 299 -34.12 -9.30 8.96
N ALA A 300 -33.71 -8.25 9.69
CA ALA A 300 -33.60 -6.90 9.13
C ALA A 300 -32.53 -6.81 8.02
N VAL A 301 -31.37 -7.45 8.20
CA VAL A 301 -30.32 -7.51 7.17
C VAL A 301 -30.76 -8.34 5.97
N LYS A 302 -31.51 -9.42 6.19
CA LYS A 302 -32.08 -10.25 5.12
C LYS A 302 -33.18 -9.50 4.36
N ASP A 303 -33.99 -8.70 5.03
CA ASP A 303 -35.01 -7.85 4.39
C ASP A 303 -34.37 -6.77 3.51
N LEU A 304 -33.33 -6.09 4.02
CA LEU A 304 -32.52 -5.17 3.22
C LEU A 304 -31.94 -5.85 1.97
N SER A 305 -31.40 -7.06 2.12
CA SER A 305 -30.86 -7.82 0.99
C SER A 305 -31.93 -8.21 -0.03
N ARG A 306 -33.10 -8.61 0.46
CA ARG A 306 -34.23 -9.02 -0.38
C ARG A 306 -34.78 -7.84 -1.18
N ARG A 307 -34.83 -6.64 -0.62
CA ARG A 307 -35.31 -5.44 -1.33
C ARG A 307 -34.31 -4.92 -2.37
N LEU A 308 -33.02 -5.20 -2.18
CA LEU A 308 -31.97 -4.81 -3.12
C LEU A 308 -31.79 -5.79 -4.29
N TYR A 309 -31.94 -7.09 -4.02
CA TYR A 309 -31.57 -8.16 -4.96
C TYR A 309 -32.69 -9.18 -5.20
N GLY A 310 -33.89 -8.93 -4.69
CA GLY A 310 -35.06 -9.77 -4.89
C GLY A 310 -35.79 -9.48 -6.20
N PRO A 311 -36.75 -10.32 -6.57
CA PRO A 311 -37.52 -10.16 -7.80
C PRO A 311 -38.39 -8.88 -7.81
N ASP A 312 -38.77 -8.37 -6.64
CA ASP A 312 -39.53 -7.11 -6.45
C ASP A 312 -38.62 -5.96 -5.95
N ALA A 313 -37.44 -5.81 -6.57
CA ALA A 313 -36.46 -4.81 -6.16
C ALA A 313 -36.85 -3.40 -6.63
N ASP A 314 -37.68 -2.71 -5.85
CA ASP A 314 -38.09 -1.33 -6.15
C ASP A 314 -37.06 -0.26 -5.70
N GLY A 315 -35.93 -0.66 -5.06
CA GLY A 315 -34.91 0.27 -4.56
C GLY A 315 -35.34 1.15 -3.38
N ASP A 316 -36.65 1.30 -3.16
CA ASP A 316 -37.30 2.08 -2.11
C ASP A 316 -37.27 1.35 -0.76
N TRP A 317 -36.09 1.30 -0.13
CA TRP A 317 -35.94 0.80 1.23
C TRP A 317 -36.17 1.92 2.25
N ARG A 318 -37.04 1.71 3.24
CA ARG A 318 -37.33 2.69 4.31
C ARG A 318 -37.07 2.17 5.73
N GLY A 319 -36.30 1.09 5.84
CA GLY A 319 -36.02 0.38 7.11
C GLY A 319 -34.76 0.83 7.84
N GLY A 320 -34.12 1.94 7.45
CA GLY A 320 -32.80 2.29 7.98
C GLY A 320 -32.78 2.67 9.45
N ALA A 321 -33.83 3.34 9.95
CA ALA A 321 -33.96 3.67 11.36
C ALA A 321 -34.06 2.42 12.24
N GLU A 322 -34.89 1.46 11.85
CA GLU A 322 -35.08 0.20 12.57
C GLU A 322 -33.77 -0.61 12.60
N LEU A 323 -33.12 -0.78 11.44
CA LEU A 323 -31.84 -1.48 11.34
C LEU A 323 -30.77 -0.85 12.23
N TRP A 324 -30.69 0.48 12.28
CA TRP A 324 -29.74 1.18 13.15
C TRP A 324 -30.00 0.91 14.64
N THR A 325 -31.26 0.86 15.07
CA THR A 325 -31.58 0.55 16.48
C THR A 325 -31.18 -0.87 16.88
N LEU A 326 -31.37 -1.84 15.97
CA LEU A 326 -30.95 -3.23 16.18
C LEU A 326 -29.43 -3.36 16.24
N LEU A 327 -28.69 -2.62 15.41
CA LEU A 327 -27.23 -2.58 15.44
C LEU A 327 -26.68 -1.97 16.75
N VAL A 328 -27.27 -0.88 17.24
CA VAL A 328 -26.89 -0.27 18.52
C VAL A 328 -27.19 -1.21 19.69
N ARG A 329 -28.27 -1.98 19.61
CA ARG A 329 -28.61 -3.00 20.61
C ARG A 329 -27.57 -4.13 20.61
N ALA A 330 -27.19 -4.63 19.43
CA ALA A 330 -26.17 -5.65 19.25
C ALA A 330 -24.79 -5.21 19.80
N GLU A 331 -24.39 -3.96 19.57
CA GLU A 331 -23.14 -3.40 20.13
C GLU A 331 -23.16 -3.33 21.68
N LYS A 332 -24.31 -3.02 22.28
CA LYS A 332 -24.45 -3.02 23.75
C LYS A 332 -24.37 -4.43 24.33
N GLN A 333 -24.84 -5.43 23.58
CA GLN A 333 -24.76 -6.84 24.00
C GLN A 333 -23.32 -7.36 23.98
N THR A 334 -22.48 -6.95 23.02
CA THR A 334 -21.06 -7.37 22.99
C THR A 334 -20.18 -6.65 24.02
N ARG A 335 -20.57 -5.45 24.46
CA ARG A 335 -19.84 -4.71 25.51
C ARG A 335 -20.12 -5.20 26.93
N LYS A 336 -21.19 -5.97 27.16
CA LYS A 336 -21.42 -6.60 28.47
C LYS A 336 -20.56 -7.89 28.55
N PRO A 337 -19.64 -8.02 29.51
CA PRO A 337 -18.97 -9.29 29.76
C PRO A 337 -20.05 -10.33 30.05
N GLN A 338 -20.05 -11.45 29.33
CA GLN A 338 -20.79 -12.62 29.77
C GLN A 338 -20.13 -13.11 31.06
N GLU A 339 -20.76 -12.85 32.21
CA GLU A 339 -20.54 -13.64 33.42
C GLU A 339 -20.98 -15.08 33.13
N HIS A 340 -20.10 -15.86 32.51
CA HIS A 340 -20.25 -17.31 32.52
C HIS A 340 -19.84 -17.80 33.89
N THR A 341 -20.85 -18.17 34.67
CA THR A 341 -20.75 -19.03 35.85
C THR A 341 -19.72 -20.13 35.61
N ARG A 342 -18.59 -20.05 36.32
CA ARG A 342 -17.65 -21.17 36.43
C ARG A 342 -18.36 -22.27 37.20
N GLU A 343 -18.92 -23.26 36.51
CA GLU A 343 -19.20 -24.56 37.10
C GLU A 343 -17.86 -25.19 37.49
N THR A 344 -17.65 -25.25 38.79
CA THR A 344 -16.52 -25.87 39.45
C THR A 344 -16.57 -27.38 39.23
N LEU A 345 -15.68 -27.92 38.39
CA LEU A 345 -15.43 -29.37 38.35
C LEU A 345 -14.66 -29.77 39.64
N GLN A 346 -15.23 -30.69 40.42
CA GLN A 346 -14.58 -31.28 41.58
C GLN A 346 -13.41 -32.19 41.14
N PRO A 347 -12.27 -32.18 41.85
CA PRO A 347 -11.15 -33.05 41.54
C PRO A 347 -11.41 -34.50 41.99
N LEU A 348 -10.81 -35.43 41.22
CA LEU A 348 -10.86 -36.89 41.31
C LEU A 348 -10.42 -37.47 42.66
#